data_AF-A0AAX4HH51-F1
#
_entry.id   AF-A0AAX4HH51-F1
#
_cell.length_a   1.000
_cell.length_b   1.000
_cell.length_c   1.000
_cell.angle_alpha   90.00
_cell.angle_beta   90.00
_cell.angle_gamma   90.00
#
_symmetry.space_group_name_H-M   'P 1'
#
loop_
_entity.id
_entity.type
_entity.pdbx_description
1 polymer ?
#
loop_
_entity_poly.entity_id
_entity_poly.type
_entity_poly.pdbx_seq_one_letter_code
_entity_poly.pdbx_strand_id
1 'polypeptide(L)'
;MKLGFTQLLSFTLGLIGLVNALTITKDTFTSPLVSLQIGELNVNSGAYLAIYDSLAVGVAGSINIDGQLFVVSNSIATSFIQTLGDFINTGTVSFDARNGLLSSFQLAPGGNFQNLGFMWFGQKDVVSTPTTVTALLGSWENSGTMVFYSSALVLLSAVTLTALNSVENDGAICLINYFLPQSSAYTGIGCFNIGLNSDMTVLPSNPVLSFDNRLTIALSTPTSTFSAVSVSVNFLSNTVYKIRGFGNMNTISIDCGFTSINYDSLTGILTAYLVLWPLEIDFDIGTGYDSTKFVYGGLFIISNTIQYNGKVPAGGKIPGICSCPDFPLPPTKPSTSPTVTTTSYWTATTTGSTLITTGTDGTNTLVIEVPKSVTSTTTTWGNSFTSETTATGSTTNTVIVEVPSSTHTTTSYWTETTTGSTLITTGRWHQHSCDRGSKECHLYYHHLG
;
A
#
# COMPACT_ATOMS: atom_id res chain seq x y z
N MET A 1 19.90 -20.33 34.16
CA MET A 1 18.94 -19.23 33.98
C MET A 1 18.59 -19.20 32.49
N LYS A 2 17.43 -19.75 32.11
CA LYS A 2 16.97 -19.85 30.72
C LYS A 2 16.46 -18.48 30.28
N LEU A 3 17.08 -17.85 29.29
CA LEU A 3 16.45 -16.78 28.52
C LEU A 3 15.89 -17.38 27.23
N GLY A 4 14.57 -17.39 27.11
CA GLY A 4 13.88 -17.52 25.84
C GLY A 4 13.62 -16.14 25.25
N PHE A 5 13.54 -16.06 23.92
CA PHE A 5 12.57 -15.29 23.14
C PHE A 5 12.94 -15.41 21.65
N THR A 6 12.51 -16.50 21.02
CA THR A 6 12.33 -16.59 19.57
C THR A 6 10.83 -16.73 19.34
N GLN A 7 10.14 -15.60 19.12
CA GLN A 7 8.79 -15.64 18.59
C GLN A 7 8.90 -15.96 17.09
N LEU A 8 8.76 -17.24 16.73
CA LEU A 8 8.31 -17.60 15.39
C LEU A 8 6.84 -17.15 15.30
N LEU A 9 6.54 -16.17 14.43
CA LEU A 9 5.18 -15.94 14.00
C LEU A 9 4.72 -17.18 13.22
N SER A 10 3.87 -17.99 13.85
CA SER A 10 3.21 -19.12 13.21
C SER A 10 2.13 -18.57 12.29
N PHE A 11 2.35 -18.62 10.97
CA PHE A 11 1.33 -18.28 9.97
C PHE A 11 0.26 -19.37 9.96
N THR A 12 -0.94 -19.06 10.44
CA THR A 12 -2.11 -19.90 10.24
C THR A 12 -2.51 -19.88 8.77
N LEU A 13 -2.41 -21.05 8.12
CA LEU A 13 -2.76 -21.31 6.73
C LEU A 13 -4.26 -21.04 6.46
N GLY A 14 -4.60 -19.83 6.01
CA GLY A 14 -5.76 -19.61 5.13
C GLY A 14 -5.35 -19.94 3.69
N LEU A 15 -6.23 -20.60 2.94
CA LEU A 15 -6.01 -21.11 1.56
C LEU A 15 -4.99 -20.28 0.75
N ILE A 16 -3.76 -20.79 0.60
CA ILE A 16 -2.63 -20.10 -0.02
C ILE A 16 -2.63 -20.39 -1.52
N GLY A 17 -2.66 -19.35 -2.36
CA GLY A 17 -2.20 -19.47 -3.74
C GLY A 17 -0.68 -19.49 -3.76
N LEU A 18 -0.07 -20.68 -3.69
CA LEU A 18 1.38 -20.84 -3.91
C LEU A 18 1.66 -20.74 -5.40
N VAL A 19 2.47 -19.76 -5.80
CA VAL A 19 2.96 -19.64 -7.19
C VAL A 19 4.44 -20.00 -7.19
N ASN A 20 4.82 -21.13 -7.77
CA ASN A 20 6.23 -21.59 -7.78
C ASN A 20 7.17 -20.58 -8.47
N ALA A 21 6.74 -20.00 -9.59
CA ALA A 21 7.45 -18.91 -10.26
C ALA A 21 6.43 -18.00 -10.93
N LEU A 22 6.56 -16.68 -10.73
CA LEU A 22 5.72 -15.66 -11.30
C LEU A 22 6.55 -14.81 -12.27
N THR A 23 6.27 -14.91 -13.56
CA THR A 23 6.89 -14.08 -14.59
C THR A 23 5.87 -13.12 -15.17
N ILE A 24 6.17 -11.82 -15.07
CA ILE A 24 5.29 -10.73 -15.48
C ILE A 24 5.82 -10.16 -16.79
N THR A 25 5.12 -10.48 -17.88
CA THR A 25 5.44 -10.02 -19.25
C THR A 25 4.49 -8.95 -19.78
N LYS A 26 3.42 -8.68 -19.03
CA LYS A 26 2.41 -7.65 -19.29
C LYS A 26 1.98 -7.03 -17.98
N ASP A 27 1.51 -5.80 -18.04
CA ASP A 27 0.96 -5.07 -16.91
C ASP A 27 -0.05 -5.92 -16.12
N THR A 28 0.28 -6.15 -14.86
CA THR A 28 -0.45 -7.06 -13.99
C THR A 28 -0.79 -6.37 -12.69
N PHE A 29 -2.05 -6.52 -12.28
CA PHE A 29 -2.60 -5.98 -11.05
C PHE A 29 -3.13 -7.12 -10.18
N THR A 30 -2.87 -7.04 -8.87
CA THR A 30 -3.43 -7.99 -7.90
C THR A 30 -3.69 -7.33 -6.54
N SER A 31 -4.69 -7.83 -5.81
CA SER A 31 -5.03 -7.37 -4.46
C SER A 31 -5.45 -8.55 -3.56
N PRO A 32 -4.50 -9.41 -3.14
CA PRO A 32 -4.83 -10.69 -2.52
C PRO A 32 -5.40 -10.61 -1.09
N LEU A 33 -5.63 -9.42 -0.53
CA LEU A 33 -6.18 -9.11 0.80
C LEU A 33 -5.42 -9.71 2.00
N VAL A 34 -5.16 -11.02 2.02
CA VAL A 34 -4.53 -11.73 3.13
C VAL A 34 -3.05 -11.98 2.86
N SER A 35 -2.72 -12.82 1.88
CA SER A 35 -1.32 -13.10 1.60
C SER A 35 -1.08 -13.50 0.14
N LEU A 36 0.13 -13.20 -0.32
CA LEU A 36 0.68 -13.65 -1.60
C LEU A 36 2.03 -14.29 -1.33
N GLN A 37 2.20 -15.55 -1.74
CA GLN A 37 3.46 -16.28 -1.61
C GLN A 37 3.94 -16.68 -3.00
N ILE A 38 5.10 -16.15 -3.37
CA ILE A 38 5.74 -16.37 -4.67
C ILE A 38 7.03 -17.16 -4.41
N GLY A 39 7.32 -18.17 -5.21
CA GLY A 39 8.63 -18.82 -5.22
C GLY A 39 9.66 -17.87 -5.84
N GLU A 40 9.70 -17.78 -7.16
CA GLU A 40 10.54 -16.82 -7.88
C GLU A 40 9.72 -15.70 -8.53
N LEU A 41 10.22 -14.46 -8.53
CA LEU A 41 9.57 -13.31 -9.15
C LEU A 41 10.44 -12.72 -10.25
N ASN A 42 9.92 -12.69 -11.48
CA ASN A 42 10.55 -12.01 -12.61
C ASN A 42 9.57 -10.98 -13.18
N VAL A 43 9.98 -9.71 -13.26
CA VAL A 43 9.20 -8.66 -13.92
C VAL A 43 9.98 -8.14 -15.12
N ASN A 44 9.55 -8.51 -16.32
CA ASN A 44 10.24 -8.18 -17.55
C ASN A 44 10.16 -6.68 -17.86
N SER A 45 11.15 -6.20 -18.60
CA SER A 45 11.15 -4.84 -19.13
C SER A 45 9.86 -4.53 -19.91
N GLY A 46 9.31 -3.33 -19.70
CA GLY A 46 8.07 -2.87 -20.33
C GLY A 46 6.78 -3.36 -19.66
N ALA A 47 6.85 -4.12 -18.58
CA ALA A 47 5.70 -4.54 -17.79
C ALA A 47 5.80 -4.07 -16.33
N TYR A 48 4.66 -4.00 -15.65
CA TYR A 48 4.62 -3.82 -14.19
C TYR A 48 3.84 -4.91 -13.46
N LEU A 49 4.20 -5.14 -12.19
CA LEU A 49 3.40 -5.83 -11.20
C LEU A 49 3.00 -4.85 -10.10
N ALA A 50 1.69 -4.64 -9.93
CA ALA A 50 1.16 -3.82 -8.84
C ALA A 50 0.35 -4.68 -7.87
N ILE A 51 0.79 -4.74 -6.62
CA ILE A 51 0.17 -5.48 -5.51
C ILE A 51 -0.42 -4.45 -4.55
N TYR A 52 -1.74 -4.43 -4.44
CA TYR A 52 -2.47 -3.50 -3.59
C TYR A 52 -3.05 -4.18 -2.36
N ASP A 53 -2.93 -3.51 -1.21
CA ASP A 53 -3.63 -3.85 0.04
C ASP A 53 -3.57 -5.37 0.31
N SER A 54 -2.36 -5.91 0.42
CA SER A 54 -2.10 -7.28 0.87
C SER A 54 -1.48 -7.25 2.26
N LEU A 55 -1.99 -8.03 3.23
CA LEU A 55 -1.40 -8.05 4.59
C LEU A 55 0.03 -8.59 4.57
N ALA A 56 0.30 -9.59 3.73
CA ALA A 56 1.63 -10.17 3.58
C ALA A 56 1.97 -10.51 2.12
N VAL A 57 3.16 -10.12 1.67
CA VAL A 57 3.75 -10.50 0.39
C VAL A 57 5.09 -11.14 0.67
N GLY A 58 5.22 -12.43 0.36
CA GLY A 58 6.45 -13.19 0.53
C GLY A 58 6.99 -13.64 -0.83
N VAL A 59 8.29 -13.49 -1.03
CA VAL A 59 9.02 -14.14 -2.12
C VAL A 59 10.09 -15.04 -1.53
N ALA A 60 9.96 -16.35 -1.78
CA ALA A 60 10.83 -17.34 -1.18
C ALA A 60 12.17 -17.51 -1.91
N GLY A 61 12.25 -17.15 -3.20
CA GLY A 61 13.42 -17.31 -4.07
C GLY A 61 13.84 -15.99 -4.71
N SER A 62 14.48 -16.08 -5.88
CA SER A 62 15.08 -14.92 -6.53
C SER A 62 14.03 -13.92 -7.04
N ILE A 63 14.37 -12.64 -6.95
CA ILE A 63 13.62 -11.50 -7.46
C ILE A 63 14.45 -10.81 -8.54
N ASN A 64 13.94 -10.75 -9.77
CA ASN A 64 14.55 -10.02 -10.88
C ASN A 64 13.55 -8.99 -11.44
N ILE A 65 13.87 -7.70 -11.31
CA ILE A 65 13.01 -6.59 -11.72
C ILE A 65 13.70 -5.77 -12.81
N ASP A 66 13.34 -6.04 -14.07
CA ASP A 66 13.71 -5.20 -15.23
C ASP A 66 12.60 -4.21 -15.62
N GLY A 67 11.36 -4.52 -15.22
CA GLY A 67 10.19 -3.66 -15.36
C GLY A 67 9.93 -2.84 -14.11
N GLN A 68 8.71 -2.94 -13.56
CA GLN A 68 8.33 -2.19 -12.37
C GLN A 68 7.56 -3.06 -11.36
N LEU A 69 7.91 -2.97 -10.08
CA LEU A 69 7.21 -3.61 -8.97
C LEU A 69 6.66 -2.54 -8.04
N PHE A 70 5.34 -2.55 -7.83
CA PHE A 70 4.66 -1.69 -6.86
C PHE A 70 4.00 -2.55 -5.80
N VAL A 71 4.30 -2.29 -4.54
CA VAL A 71 3.58 -2.85 -3.39
C VAL A 71 2.99 -1.67 -2.65
N VAL A 72 1.67 -1.54 -2.71
CA VAL A 72 0.96 -0.33 -2.29
C VAL A 72 0.01 -0.65 -1.16
N SER A 73 0.03 0.16 -0.11
CA SER A 73 -0.96 0.12 0.95
C SER A 73 -1.70 1.46 1.08
N ASN A 74 -3.03 1.39 0.97
CA ASN A 74 -3.92 2.53 1.13
C ASN A 74 -4.75 2.46 2.42
N SER A 75 -5.05 1.25 2.91
CA SER A 75 -6.01 1.09 4.02
C SER A 75 -5.68 0.00 5.03
N ILE A 76 -4.69 -0.86 4.74
CA ILE A 76 -4.33 -1.98 5.62
C ILE A 76 -2.85 -1.97 5.98
N ALA A 77 -2.44 -2.84 6.90
CA ALA A 77 -1.02 -3.12 7.11
C ALA A 77 -0.50 -3.92 5.91
N THR A 78 0.68 -3.61 5.38
CA THR A 78 1.30 -4.44 4.33
C THR A 78 2.72 -4.79 4.72
N SER A 79 3.04 -6.08 4.66
CA SER A 79 4.41 -6.57 4.83
C SER A 79 4.96 -7.14 3.53
N PHE A 80 6.22 -6.86 3.24
CA PHE A 80 6.97 -7.50 2.17
C PHE A 80 8.20 -8.19 2.77
N ILE A 81 8.38 -9.47 2.44
CA ILE A 81 9.55 -10.24 2.87
C ILE A 81 10.14 -11.05 1.72
N GLN A 82 11.46 -11.00 1.60
CA GLN A 82 12.25 -11.96 0.84
C GLN A 82 13.21 -12.69 1.78
N THR A 83 13.38 -14.00 1.62
CA THR A 83 14.20 -14.83 2.52
C THR A 83 15.29 -15.67 1.86
N LEU A 84 15.21 -15.97 0.56
CA LEU A 84 16.27 -16.68 -0.19
C LEU A 84 16.41 -16.08 -1.60
N GLY A 85 17.33 -16.67 -2.38
CA GLY A 85 17.63 -16.25 -3.75
C GLY A 85 18.38 -14.92 -3.82
N ASP A 86 18.54 -14.44 -5.04
CA ASP A 86 19.13 -13.14 -5.33
C ASP A 86 18.05 -12.05 -5.41
N PHE A 87 18.43 -10.80 -5.21
CA PHE A 87 17.62 -9.63 -5.52
C PHE A 87 18.36 -8.78 -6.54
N ILE A 88 17.82 -8.67 -7.76
CA ILE A 88 18.39 -7.88 -8.84
C ILE A 88 17.32 -6.90 -9.32
N ASN A 89 17.61 -5.61 -9.21
CA ASN A 89 16.73 -4.54 -9.69
C ASN A 89 17.46 -3.64 -10.70
N THR A 90 17.07 -3.70 -11.98
CA THR A 90 17.48 -2.75 -13.02
C THR A 90 16.38 -1.74 -13.36
N GLY A 91 15.14 -2.00 -12.90
CA GLY A 91 13.96 -1.18 -13.14
C GLY A 91 13.54 -0.32 -11.93
N THR A 92 12.25 -0.38 -11.58
CA THR A 92 11.64 0.42 -10.50
C THR A 92 11.00 -0.50 -9.47
N VAL A 93 11.33 -0.34 -8.19
CA VAL A 93 10.67 -1.03 -7.07
C VAL A 93 10.14 0.00 -6.08
N SER A 94 8.84 0.01 -5.83
CA SER A 94 8.22 0.95 -4.90
C SER A 94 7.37 0.20 -3.87
N PHE A 95 7.86 0.18 -2.64
CA PHE A 95 7.10 -0.20 -1.46
C PHE A 95 6.46 1.08 -0.88
N ASP A 96 5.22 1.36 -1.23
CA ASP A 96 4.51 2.58 -0.81
C ASP A 96 3.37 2.28 0.16
N ALA A 97 3.66 2.38 1.45
CA ALA A 97 2.69 2.31 2.53
C ALA A 97 2.53 3.64 3.27
N ARG A 98 2.79 4.77 2.61
CA ARG A 98 2.66 6.11 3.21
C ARG A 98 1.21 6.48 3.56
N ASN A 99 0.25 5.87 2.87
CA ASN A 99 -1.18 6.08 3.10
C ASN A 99 -1.83 4.96 3.95
N GLY A 100 -1.11 3.86 4.18
CA GLY A 100 -1.62 2.66 4.85
C GLY A 100 -1.54 2.68 6.37
N LEU A 101 -1.66 1.50 6.97
CA LEU A 101 -1.36 1.24 8.40
C LEU A 101 0.09 0.75 8.57
N LEU A 102 0.42 0.30 9.78
CA LEU A 102 1.74 -0.23 10.16
C LEU A 102 2.23 -1.28 9.15
N SER A 103 3.33 -1.00 8.48
CA SER A 103 3.85 -1.80 7.37
C SER A 103 5.32 -2.13 7.61
N SER A 104 5.80 -3.22 7.02
CA SER A 104 7.15 -3.74 7.25
C SER A 104 7.77 -4.23 5.95
N PHE A 105 8.98 -3.78 5.64
CA PHE A 105 9.69 -4.18 4.43
C PHE A 105 11.04 -4.78 4.80
N GLN A 106 11.22 -6.05 4.46
CA GLN A 106 12.42 -6.82 4.80
C GLN A 106 12.93 -7.54 3.55
N LEU A 107 14.05 -7.08 3.02
CA LEU A 107 14.78 -7.76 1.96
C LEU A 107 15.96 -8.48 2.59
N ALA A 108 15.89 -9.80 2.66
CA ALA A 108 16.98 -10.66 3.10
C ALA A 108 17.23 -11.76 2.06
N PRO A 109 17.68 -11.41 0.84
CA PRO A 109 18.12 -12.40 -0.13
C PRO A 109 19.15 -13.35 0.49
N GLY A 110 19.05 -14.62 0.10
CA GLY A 110 20.00 -15.66 0.49
C GLY A 110 21.27 -15.65 -0.36
N GLY A 111 21.31 -14.84 -1.42
CA GLY A 111 22.46 -14.59 -2.28
C GLY A 111 22.79 -13.10 -2.34
N ASN A 112 22.90 -12.57 -3.55
CA ASN A 112 23.31 -11.19 -3.81
C ASN A 112 22.13 -10.21 -3.72
N PHE A 113 22.40 -9.00 -3.23
CA PHE A 113 21.53 -7.84 -3.38
C PHE A 113 22.20 -6.85 -4.35
N GLN A 114 21.56 -6.60 -5.48
CA GLN A 114 22.03 -5.65 -6.50
C GLN A 114 20.91 -4.69 -6.90
N ASN A 115 21.09 -3.41 -6.58
CA ASN A 115 20.23 -2.33 -7.05
C ASN A 115 20.97 -1.44 -8.05
N LEU A 116 20.57 -1.53 -9.32
CA LEU A 116 21.04 -0.69 -10.44
C LEU A 116 19.99 0.35 -10.85
N GLY A 117 18.71 0.11 -10.52
CA GLY A 117 17.58 0.98 -10.82
C GLY A 117 17.17 1.88 -9.65
N PHE A 118 15.87 2.01 -9.43
CA PHE A 118 15.33 2.83 -8.35
C PHE A 118 14.51 2.02 -7.36
N MET A 119 14.66 2.33 -6.07
CA MET A 119 13.92 1.71 -4.98
C MET A 119 13.36 2.75 -4.02
N TRP A 120 12.11 2.57 -3.60
CA TRP A 120 11.47 3.39 -2.58
C TRP A 120 10.86 2.53 -1.47
N PHE A 121 11.03 2.98 -0.24
CA PHE A 121 10.49 2.40 0.99
C PHE A 121 9.76 3.49 1.75
N GLY A 122 8.43 3.53 1.63
CA GLY A 122 7.58 4.57 2.20
C GLY A 122 6.66 4.01 3.26
N GLN A 123 6.69 4.58 4.47
CA GLN A 123 5.86 4.16 5.59
C GLN A 123 5.16 5.38 6.21
N LYS A 124 3.94 5.19 6.72
CA LYS A 124 3.23 6.23 7.48
C LYS A 124 3.84 6.36 8.88
N ASP A 125 3.89 5.29 9.65
CA ASP A 125 4.50 5.26 10.98
C ASP A 125 5.35 3.98 11.14
N VAL A 126 6.61 4.10 11.54
CA VAL A 126 7.50 2.94 11.77
C VAL A 126 7.33 2.43 13.20
N VAL A 127 6.36 1.53 13.45
CA VAL A 127 6.00 1.15 14.84
C VAL A 127 6.08 -0.35 15.12
N SER A 128 6.33 -1.20 14.10
CA SER A 128 6.38 -2.66 14.29
C SER A 128 7.78 -3.24 14.10
N THR A 129 8.49 -2.85 13.04
CA THR A 129 9.76 -3.48 12.62
C THR A 129 10.56 -2.52 11.73
N PRO A 130 11.89 -2.38 11.96
CA PRO A 130 12.77 -1.60 11.10
C PRO A 130 12.74 -2.09 9.65
N THR A 131 12.94 -1.18 8.70
CA THR A 131 13.16 -1.58 7.30
C THR A 131 14.57 -2.13 7.17
N THR A 132 14.70 -3.35 6.66
CA THR A 132 16.00 -4.03 6.55
C THR A 132 16.30 -4.42 5.10
N VAL A 133 17.52 -4.15 4.65
CA VAL A 133 18.04 -4.64 3.38
C VAL A 133 19.38 -5.31 3.66
N THR A 134 19.44 -6.62 3.50
CA THR A 134 20.61 -7.42 3.88
C THR A 134 21.12 -8.28 2.72
N ALA A 135 22.39 -8.68 2.81
CA ALA A 135 22.97 -9.75 1.98
C ALA A 135 24.10 -10.42 2.80
N LEU A 136 23.72 -11.39 3.63
CA LEU A 136 24.65 -12.03 4.57
C LEU A 136 25.45 -13.18 3.95
N LEU A 137 25.02 -13.68 2.80
CA LEU A 137 25.64 -14.82 2.11
C LEU A 137 26.13 -14.47 0.69
N GLY A 138 25.88 -13.25 0.20
CA GLY A 138 26.31 -12.73 -1.10
C GLY A 138 26.86 -11.31 -1.01
N SER A 139 26.96 -10.63 -2.16
CA SER A 139 27.35 -9.21 -2.22
C SER A 139 26.17 -8.27 -1.97
N TRP A 140 26.45 -7.08 -1.45
CA TRP A 140 25.49 -6.00 -1.30
C TRP A 140 25.98 -4.82 -2.11
N GLU A 141 25.29 -4.50 -3.19
CA GLU A 141 25.68 -3.48 -4.16
C GLU A 141 24.50 -2.56 -4.49
N ASN A 142 24.74 -1.25 -4.39
CA ASN A 142 23.82 -0.21 -4.85
C ASN A 142 24.55 0.76 -5.78
N SER A 143 24.29 0.66 -7.08
CA SER A 143 24.69 1.65 -8.10
C SER A 143 23.52 2.58 -8.49
N GLY A 144 22.29 2.20 -8.12
CA GLY A 144 21.07 2.94 -8.37
C GLY A 144 20.71 3.92 -7.27
N THR A 145 19.42 4.18 -7.07
CA THR A 145 18.92 5.04 -5.98
C THR A 145 17.99 4.28 -5.04
N MET A 146 18.15 4.48 -3.75
CA MET A 146 17.26 3.98 -2.70
C MET A 146 16.73 5.15 -1.87
N VAL A 147 15.41 5.23 -1.66
CA VAL A 147 14.78 6.27 -0.86
C VAL A 147 13.99 5.65 0.28
N PHE A 148 14.33 6.03 1.51
CA PHE A 148 13.62 5.64 2.73
C PHE A 148 12.88 6.84 3.28
N TYR A 149 11.56 6.71 3.44
CA TYR A 149 10.67 7.76 3.90
C TYR A 149 9.70 7.25 4.98
N SER A 150 9.64 7.98 6.09
CA SER A 150 8.59 7.84 7.10
C SER A 150 7.82 9.17 7.23
N SER A 151 6.52 9.14 7.58
CA SER A 151 5.78 10.39 7.82
C SER A 151 6.24 11.13 9.09
N ALA A 152 6.78 10.39 10.06
CA ALA A 152 7.37 10.93 11.28
C ALA A 152 8.58 10.11 11.75
N LEU A 153 9.51 10.77 12.44
CA LEU A 153 10.60 10.10 13.14
C LEU A 153 10.07 9.57 14.48
N VAL A 154 10.11 8.25 14.66
CA VAL A 154 9.77 7.57 15.92
C VAL A 154 10.92 6.64 16.33
N LEU A 155 10.90 6.13 17.55
CA LEU A 155 12.03 5.36 18.13
C LEU A 155 12.49 4.17 17.25
N LEU A 156 11.59 3.59 16.47
CA LEU A 156 11.86 2.44 15.61
C LEU A 156 12.04 2.79 14.13
N SER A 157 12.11 4.09 13.77
CA SER A 157 12.41 4.58 12.41
C SER A 157 13.88 4.34 12.05
N ALA A 158 14.38 3.12 12.20
CA ALA A 158 15.71 2.72 11.79
C ALA A 158 15.67 2.03 10.43
N VAL A 159 16.66 2.32 9.60
CA VAL A 159 17.00 1.51 8.42
C VAL A 159 18.22 0.69 8.77
N THR A 160 18.21 -0.60 8.43
CA THR A 160 19.37 -1.48 8.64
C THR A 160 19.87 -1.98 7.30
N LEU A 161 21.11 -1.62 6.97
CA LEU A 161 21.84 -2.07 5.78
C LEU A 161 22.98 -2.98 6.24
N THR A 162 22.85 -4.28 6.01
CA THR A 162 23.81 -5.25 6.56
C THR A 162 24.28 -6.24 5.51
N ALA A 163 25.60 -6.32 5.37
CA ALA A 163 26.30 -7.32 4.57
C ALA A 163 27.39 -8.00 5.40
N LEU A 164 27.79 -9.22 5.02
CA LEU A 164 28.87 -9.93 5.70
C LEU A 164 30.23 -9.25 5.49
N ASN A 165 30.50 -8.79 4.27
CA ASN A 165 31.75 -8.13 3.92
C ASN A 165 31.61 -6.61 4.04
N SER A 166 30.94 -6.00 3.07
CA SER A 166 30.68 -4.57 3.02
C SER A 166 29.39 -4.29 2.25
N VAL A 167 28.79 -3.15 2.56
CA VAL A 167 27.70 -2.53 1.80
C VAL A 167 28.38 -1.58 0.82
N GLU A 168 28.43 -1.98 -0.45
CA GLU A 168 29.01 -1.18 -1.54
C GLU A 168 27.96 -0.25 -2.13
N ASN A 169 28.17 1.05 -1.99
CA ASN A 169 27.27 2.09 -2.46
C ASN A 169 28.00 3.04 -3.42
N ASP A 170 27.72 2.89 -4.71
CA ASP A 170 28.18 3.77 -5.78
C ASP A 170 27.07 4.69 -6.30
N GLY A 171 25.83 4.45 -5.87
CA GLY A 171 24.65 5.24 -6.19
C GLY A 171 24.25 6.21 -5.08
N ALA A 172 22.94 6.33 -4.83
CA ALA A 172 22.37 7.23 -3.82
C ALA A 172 21.49 6.48 -2.82
N ILE A 173 21.61 6.82 -1.54
CA ILE A 173 20.74 6.35 -0.46
C ILE A 173 20.20 7.56 0.28
N CYS A 174 18.88 7.74 0.28
CA CYS A 174 18.20 8.91 0.82
C CYS A 174 17.38 8.55 2.06
N LEU A 175 17.47 9.37 3.10
CA LEU A 175 16.78 9.18 4.38
C LEU A 175 15.88 10.36 4.70
N ILE A 176 14.59 10.14 4.92
CA ILE A 176 13.64 11.17 5.35
C ILE A 176 12.88 10.65 6.57
N ASN A 177 13.03 11.34 7.72
CA ASN A 177 12.53 10.91 9.03
C ASN A 177 13.02 9.49 9.41
N TYR A 178 14.28 9.18 9.11
CA TYR A 178 14.90 7.89 9.40
C TYR A 178 16.26 8.05 10.08
N PHE A 179 16.60 7.08 10.92
CA PHE A 179 17.92 6.89 11.50
C PHE A 179 18.65 5.73 10.81
N LEU A 180 19.91 5.94 10.42
CA LEU A 180 20.77 4.91 9.84
C LEU A 180 21.97 4.66 10.76
N PRO A 181 21.89 3.67 11.67
CA PRO A 181 23.06 3.20 12.40
C PRO A 181 23.95 2.36 11.48
N GLN A 182 25.26 2.65 11.48
CA GLN A 182 26.22 1.82 10.74
C GLN A 182 26.27 0.39 11.33
N SER A 183 25.86 -0.57 10.52
CA SER A 183 25.84 -2.01 10.86
C SER A 183 26.85 -2.86 10.08
N SER A 184 27.47 -2.31 9.04
CA SER A 184 28.49 -2.95 8.21
C SER A 184 29.59 -1.96 7.80
N ALA A 185 30.69 -2.46 7.25
CA ALA A 185 31.63 -1.61 6.53
C ALA A 185 30.97 -1.01 5.28
N TYR A 186 31.16 0.28 5.04
CA TYR A 186 30.59 1.00 3.90
C TYR A 186 31.70 1.38 2.92
N THR A 187 31.57 0.93 1.67
CA THR A 187 32.54 1.14 0.59
C THR A 187 31.88 1.79 -0.63
N GLY A 188 32.69 2.37 -1.51
CA GLY A 188 32.22 2.90 -2.79
C GLY A 188 32.45 4.41 -2.95
N ILE A 189 31.81 5.00 -3.96
CA ILE A 189 31.96 6.41 -4.34
C ILE A 189 30.62 7.17 -4.36
N GLY A 190 29.54 6.50 -3.94
CA GLY A 190 28.18 7.02 -3.93
C GLY A 190 27.91 8.02 -2.81
N CYS A 191 26.62 8.19 -2.51
CA CYS A 191 26.15 9.17 -1.56
C CYS A 191 25.11 8.63 -0.57
N PHE A 192 25.23 9.06 0.69
CA PHE A 192 24.19 9.01 1.70
C PHE A 192 23.61 10.41 1.89
N ASN A 193 22.38 10.64 1.46
CA ASN A 193 21.66 11.88 1.66
C ASN A 193 20.78 11.81 2.92
N ILE A 194 21.19 12.59 3.92
CA ILE A 194 20.51 12.74 5.20
C ILE A 194 19.52 13.90 5.05
N GLY A 195 18.25 13.56 4.87
CA GLY A 195 17.15 14.50 4.69
C GLY A 195 16.53 15.04 5.98
N LEU A 196 15.27 15.45 5.87
CA LEU A 196 14.46 16.02 6.95
C LEU A 196 14.41 15.09 8.16
N ASN A 197 14.71 15.63 9.35
CA ASN A 197 14.77 14.94 10.65
C ASN A 197 15.46 13.57 10.61
N SER A 198 16.48 13.42 9.76
CA SER A 198 17.23 12.17 9.63
C SER A 198 18.59 12.27 10.31
N ASP A 199 19.08 11.14 10.77
CA ASP A 199 20.41 11.01 11.38
C ASP A 199 21.13 9.76 10.85
N MET A 200 22.42 9.87 10.58
CA MET A 200 23.28 8.76 10.21
C MET A 200 24.42 8.65 11.20
N THR A 201 24.54 7.49 11.84
CA THR A 201 25.64 7.20 12.74
C THR A 201 26.72 6.40 12.04
N VAL A 202 27.97 6.84 12.19
CA VAL A 202 29.16 6.04 11.86
C VAL A 202 29.93 5.69 13.12
N LEU A 203 30.75 4.64 13.05
CA LEU A 203 31.54 4.11 14.16
C LEU A 203 33.05 4.17 13.87
N PRO A 204 33.70 5.35 14.00
CA PRO A 204 35.07 5.59 13.53
C PRO A 204 36.14 4.67 14.14
N SER A 205 35.92 4.19 15.37
CA SER A 205 36.89 3.37 16.10
C SER A 205 36.69 1.86 15.93
N ASN A 206 35.77 1.43 15.08
CA ASN A 206 35.48 0.02 14.88
C ASN A 206 36.34 -0.54 13.73
N PRO A 207 37.32 -1.43 14.00
CA PRO A 207 38.21 -1.96 12.96
C PRO A 207 37.49 -2.84 11.93
N VAL A 208 36.25 -3.25 12.21
CA VAL A 208 35.40 -4.08 11.34
C VAL A 208 34.42 -3.23 10.52
N LEU A 209 33.99 -2.07 11.04
CA LEU A 209 32.99 -1.20 10.41
C LEU A 209 33.67 0.02 9.77
N SER A 210 34.56 -0.22 8.82
CA SER A 210 35.23 0.86 8.10
C SER A 210 34.26 1.70 7.26
N PHE A 211 34.68 2.92 6.94
CA PHE A 211 33.93 3.84 6.07
C PHE A 211 34.90 4.40 5.02
N ASP A 212 34.60 4.19 3.75
CA ASP A 212 35.39 4.69 2.62
C ASP A 212 35.28 6.22 2.51
N ASN A 213 36.42 6.91 2.49
CA ASN A 213 36.48 8.39 2.45
C ASN A 213 36.00 9.00 1.12
N ARG A 214 35.76 8.17 0.09
CA ARG A 214 35.22 8.61 -1.19
C ARG A 214 33.70 8.75 -1.17
N LEU A 215 33.02 8.03 -0.27
CA LEU A 215 31.59 8.15 -0.04
C LEU A 215 31.24 9.56 0.42
N THR A 216 30.18 10.12 -0.13
CA THR A 216 29.70 11.46 0.25
C THR A 216 28.55 11.36 1.23
N ILE A 217 28.62 12.13 2.32
CA ILE A 217 27.52 12.30 3.27
C ILE A 217 26.92 13.68 3.02
N ALA A 218 25.68 13.73 2.54
CA ALA A 218 25.00 14.97 2.21
C ALA A 218 23.99 15.35 3.29
N LEU A 219 24.14 16.55 3.86
CA LEU A 219 23.18 17.15 4.79
C LEU A 219 22.24 18.07 4.02
N SER A 220 21.08 17.57 3.60
CA SER A 220 20.20 18.28 2.66
C SER A 220 19.21 19.24 3.30
N THR A 221 19.02 19.19 4.62
CA THR A 221 18.07 20.06 5.35
C THR A 221 18.69 20.66 6.61
N PRO A 222 18.11 21.74 7.17
CA PRO A 222 18.51 22.30 8.47
C PRO A 222 18.44 21.32 9.64
N THR A 223 17.60 20.28 9.54
CA THR A 223 17.40 19.27 10.58
C THR A 223 18.28 18.02 10.41
N SER A 224 19.04 17.96 9.31
CA SER A 224 19.91 16.82 9.02
C SER A 224 21.01 16.73 10.08
N THR A 225 21.26 15.51 10.57
CA THR A 225 22.31 15.25 11.56
C THR A 225 23.24 14.15 11.06
N PHE A 226 24.53 14.35 11.19
CA PHE A 226 25.53 13.28 11.04
C PHE A 226 26.21 13.05 12.37
N SER A 227 26.29 11.80 12.81
CA SER A 227 26.76 11.43 14.14
C SER A 227 27.96 10.48 14.07
N ALA A 228 29.12 10.92 14.56
CA ALA A 228 30.25 10.05 14.81
C ALA A 228 30.17 9.54 16.26
N VAL A 229 29.94 8.23 16.42
CA VAL A 229 29.71 7.58 17.72
C VAL A 229 30.76 6.50 17.97
N SER A 230 31.08 6.23 19.24
CA SER A 230 31.98 5.18 19.71
C SER A 230 33.45 5.45 19.39
N VAL A 231 34.13 5.96 20.43
CA VAL A 231 35.58 6.00 20.57
C VAL A 231 35.99 4.89 21.53
N SER A 232 36.21 3.67 21.02
CA SER A 232 37.21 2.83 21.67
C SER A 232 38.54 3.60 21.60
N VAL A 233 39.31 3.59 22.68
CA VAL A 233 40.59 4.33 22.83
C VAL A 233 41.69 3.92 21.82
N ASN A 234 41.37 3.03 20.88
CA ASN A 234 42.22 2.64 19.75
C ASN A 234 41.90 3.49 18.50
N PHE A 235 41.74 4.80 18.69
CA PHE A 235 41.47 5.79 17.64
C PHE A 235 42.72 5.96 16.76
N LEU A 236 42.99 4.99 15.88
CA LEU A 236 44.07 5.02 14.89
C LEU A 236 43.55 5.33 13.48
N SER A 237 42.28 5.71 13.35
CA SER A 237 41.65 5.96 12.06
C SER A 237 41.80 7.43 11.66
N ASN A 238 42.62 7.69 10.64
CA ASN A 238 42.70 8.98 9.95
C ASN A 238 41.60 9.12 8.86
N THR A 239 40.44 8.48 9.03
CA THR A 239 39.37 8.59 8.04
C THR A 239 38.82 10.01 8.03
N VAL A 240 39.01 10.69 6.90
CA VAL A 240 38.38 11.97 6.61
C VAL A 240 36.97 11.70 6.07
N TYR A 241 35.95 12.17 6.77
CA TYR A 241 34.56 12.03 6.32
C TYR A 241 34.19 13.14 5.36
N LYS A 242 33.82 12.79 4.14
CA LYS A 242 33.44 13.76 3.10
C LYS A 242 31.98 14.19 3.28
N ILE A 243 31.78 15.39 3.81
CA ILE A 243 30.46 15.97 4.09
C ILE A 243 30.16 17.06 3.08
N ARG A 244 28.95 17.09 2.53
CA ARG A 244 28.45 18.17 1.67
C ARG A 244 27.11 18.67 2.19
N GLY A 245 26.78 19.92 1.91
CA GLY A 245 25.57 20.57 2.42
C GLY A 245 25.67 21.11 3.85
N PHE A 246 26.84 21.08 4.49
CA PHE A 246 26.98 21.59 5.87
C PHE A 246 26.68 23.10 5.92
N GLY A 247 25.74 23.49 6.77
CA GLY A 247 25.20 24.86 6.84
C GLY A 247 23.72 24.92 7.15
N ASN A 248 23.19 26.14 7.27
CA ASN A 248 21.81 26.39 7.68
C ASN A 248 21.43 25.67 8.99
N MET A 249 22.36 25.59 9.95
CA MET A 249 22.16 24.98 11.27
C MET A 249 21.98 23.45 11.29
N ASN A 250 22.27 22.73 10.20
CA ASN A 250 22.43 21.28 10.28
C ASN A 250 23.65 20.90 11.15
N THR A 251 23.65 19.67 11.62
CA THR A 251 24.48 19.28 12.77
C THR A 251 25.46 18.17 12.42
N ILE A 252 26.73 18.37 12.81
CA ILE A 252 27.70 17.29 12.97
C ILE A 252 27.79 17.02 14.47
N SER A 253 27.57 15.78 14.89
CA SER A 253 27.59 15.33 16.28
C SER A 253 28.76 14.37 16.51
N ILE A 254 29.44 14.52 17.65
CA ILE A 254 30.59 13.72 18.07
C ILE A 254 30.36 13.33 19.54
N ASP A 255 30.22 12.03 19.81
CA ASP A 255 29.76 11.53 21.12
C ASP A 255 30.78 11.69 22.26
N CYS A 256 32.07 11.53 21.98
CA CYS A 256 33.16 11.69 22.96
C CYS A 256 33.49 13.15 23.31
N GLY A 257 32.91 14.09 22.55
CA GLY A 257 33.14 15.52 22.69
C GLY A 257 34.51 16.00 22.22
N PHE A 258 34.59 17.30 21.96
CA PHE A 258 35.78 18.01 21.51
C PHE A 258 35.91 19.35 22.24
N THR A 259 37.12 19.92 22.22
CA THR A 259 37.44 21.18 22.93
C THR A 259 37.65 22.37 22.02
N SER A 260 37.96 22.10 20.74
CA SER A 260 38.19 23.11 19.72
C SER A 260 38.04 22.51 18.32
N ILE A 261 37.90 23.40 17.33
CA ILE A 261 37.87 23.06 15.91
C ILE A 261 38.86 23.93 15.15
N ASN A 262 39.35 23.45 14.03
CA ASN A 262 40.14 24.22 13.08
C ASN A 262 39.65 23.95 11.66
N TYR A 263 39.47 25.00 10.87
CA TYR A 263 39.05 24.89 9.47
C TYR A 263 40.15 25.41 8.56
N ASP A 264 40.64 24.55 7.68
CA ASP A 264 41.58 24.93 6.63
C ASP A 264 40.83 25.36 5.37
N SER A 265 40.86 26.68 5.11
CA SER A 265 40.20 27.28 3.95
C SER A 265 40.76 26.84 2.59
N LEU A 266 41.99 26.30 2.53
CA LEU A 266 42.62 25.85 1.29
C LEU A 266 42.14 24.44 0.91
N THR A 267 42.13 23.53 1.89
CA THR A 267 41.74 22.12 1.67
C THR A 267 40.24 21.88 1.84
N GLY A 268 39.56 22.69 2.65
CA GLY A 268 38.17 22.48 3.03
C GLY A 268 37.98 21.51 4.20
N ILE A 269 39.08 21.11 4.86
CA ILE A 269 39.05 20.19 6.00
C ILE A 269 38.71 20.96 7.28
N LEU A 270 37.72 20.47 8.01
CA LEU A 270 37.35 20.87 9.36
C LEU A 270 37.80 19.76 10.32
N THR A 271 38.78 20.08 11.16
CA THR A 271 39.32 19.18 12.19
C THR A 271 38.69 19.51 13.53
N ALA A 272 38.21 18.50 14.25
CA ALA A 272 37.75 18.62 15.63
C ALA A 272 38.73 17.91 16.58
N TYR A 273 39.25 18.64 17.56
CA TYR A 273 40.23 18.13 18.53
C TYR A 273 39.52 17.58 19.76
N LEU A 274 39.57 16.25 19.89
CA LEU A 274 38.83 15.50 20.92
C LEU A 274 39.40 15.77 22.31
N VAL A 275 38.59 15.56 23.35
CA VAL A 275 38.99 15.78 24.76
C VAL A 275 40.16 14.87 25.16
N LEU A 276 40.27 13.69 24.55
CA LEU A 276 41.34 12.73 24.76
C LEU A 276 42.51 13.03 23.82
N TRP A 277 43.45 13.87 24.26
CA TRP A 277 44.66 14.18 23.50
C TRP A 277 45.53 12.92 23.29
N PRO A 278 46.08 12.65 22.08
CA PRO A 278 46.19 13.51 20.90
C PRO A 278 45.18 13.20 19.78
N LEU A 279 43.93 12.83 20.10
CA LEU A 279 42.97 12.36 19.09
C LEU A 279 42.23 13.51 18.39
N GLU A 280 42.02 13.34 17.09
CA GLU A 280 41.26 14.27 16.24
C GLU A 280 40.36 13.50 15.26
N ILE A 281 39.39 14.21 14.68
CA ILE A 281 38.54 13.71 13.59
C ILE A 281 38.41 14.79 12.52
N ASP A 282 38.56 14.37 11.27
CA ASP A 282 38.55 15.26 10.12
C ASP A 282 37.29 15.11 9.29
N PHE A 283 36.73 16.26 8.90
CA PHE A 283 35.60 16.36 7.99
C PHE A 283 35.99 17.20 6.78
N ASP A 284 36.00 16.62 5.58
CA ASP A 284 36.04 17.43 4.35
C ASP A 284 34.65 18.00 4.12
N ILE A 285 34.43 19.26 4.51
CA ILE A 285 33.16 19.99 4.32
C ILE A 285 33.15 20.85 3.05
N GLY A 286 34.27 20.89 2.33
CA GLY A 286 34.53 21.75 1.18
C GLY A 286 35.03 23.16 1.53
N THR A 287 35.41 23.92 0.50
CA THR A 287 36.01 25.25 0.66
C THR A 287 34.98 26.40 0.75
N GLY A 288 35.40 27.53 1.31
CA GLY A 288 34.64 28.78 1.31
C GLY A 288 33.82 29.08 2.57
N TYR A 289 34.01 28.32 3.66
CA TYR A 289 33.37 28.61 4.95
C TYR A 289 34.07 29.75 5.67
N ASP A 290 33.28 30.54 6.41
CA ASP A 290 33.76 31.59 7.29
C ASP A 290 33.91 31.02 8.71
N SER A 291 35.14 31.00 9.22
CA SER A 291 35.45 30.38 10.52
C SER A 291 34.71 31.01 11.70
N THR A 292 34.25 32.25 11.57
CA THR A 292 33.50 32.95 12.63
C THR A 292 32.05 32.49 12.77
N LYS A 293 31.53 31.72 11.79
CA LYS A 293 30.14 31.24 11.75
C LYS A 293 29.97 29.81 12.25
N PHE A 294 31.06 29.13 12.60
CA PHE A 294 30.95 27.84 13.27
C PHE A 294 30.43 28.05 14.70
N VAL A 295 29.42 27.26 15.06
CA VAL A 295 28.77 27.28 16.37
C VAL A 295 29.09 25.98 17.06
N TYR A 296 29.77 26.07 18.19
CA TYR A 296 30.09 24.99 19.11
C TYR A 296 30.25 25.56 20.52
N GLY A 297 30.45 24.71 21.53
CA GLY A 297 30.51 25.10 22.95
C GLY A 297 31.58 26.15 23.32
N GLY A 298 32.54 26.46 22.43
CA GLY A 298 33.63 27.39 22.66
C GLY A 298 34.91 26.72 23.16
N LEU A 299 35.99 27.49 23.30
CA LEU A 299 37.30 26.98 23.72
C LEU A 299 37.26 26.53 25.20
N PHE A 300 37.73 25.31 25.48
CA PHE A 300 37.73 24.65 26.81
C PHE A 300 36.36 24.22 27.35
N ILE A 301 35.30 24.36 26.57
CA ILE A 301 33.99 23.78 26.88
C ILE A 301 33.85 22.53 26.04
N ILE A 302 33.60 21.39 26.69
CA ILE A 302 33.33 20.13 25.99
C ILE A 302 32.04 20.33 25.20
N SER A 303 32.15 20.23 23.88
CA SER A 303 31.02 20.28 22.97
C SER A 303 30.91 18.97 22.24
N ASN A 304 29.67 18.56 21.95
CA ASN A 304 29.39 17.35 21.20
C ASN A 304 28.79 17.65 19.82
N THR A 305 28.61 18.93 19.47
CA THR A 305 27.97 19.33 18.23
C THR A 305 28.68 20.50 17.58
N ILE A 306 28.81 20.44 16.27
CA ILE A 306 29.28 21.53 15.41
C ILE A 306 28.13 21.88 14.47
N GLN A 307 27.80 23.16 14.39
CA GLN A 307 26.85 23.71 13.43
C GLN A 307 27.50 24.87 12.68
N TYR A 308 26.93 25.24 11.53
CA TYR A 308 27.35 26.42 10.78
C TYR A 308 26.17 27.38 10.57
N ASN A 309 26.28 28.57 11.16
CA ASN A 309 25.26 29.61 11.09
C ASN A 309 25.42 30.46 9.82
N GLY A 310 25.16 29.82 8.68
CA GLY A 310 25.24 30.47 7.37
C GLY A 310 24.81 29.54 6.25
N LYS A 311 24.64 30.10 5.05
CA LYS A 311 24.36 29.31 3.85
C LYS A 311 25.57 28.46 3.46
N VAL A 312 25.31 27.30 2.88
CA VAL A 312 26.33 26.40 2.32
C VAL A 312 27.16 27.15 1.25
N PRO A 313 28.49 27.26 1.39
CA PRO A 313 29.36 27.86 0.38
C PRO A 313 29.43 27.03 -0.92
N ALA A 314 29.99 27.62 -1.98
CA ALA A 314 30.09 26.96 -3.28
C ALA A 314 30.89 25.65 -3.24
N GLY A 315 31.99 25.60 -2.47
CA GLY A 315 32.82 24.39 -2.33
C GLY A 315 32.17 23.28 -1.51
N GLY A 316 31.16 23.61 -0.70
CA GLY A 316 30.41 22.66 0.14
C GLY A 316 29.11 22.16 -0.47
N LYS A 317 28.78 22.50 -1.73
CA LYS A 317 27.51 22.12 -2.35
C LYS A 317 27.34 20.60 -2.46
N ILE A 318 26.09 20.16 -2.30
CA ILE A 318 25.70 18.76 -2.49
C ILE A 318 25.83 18.39 -3.98
N PRO A 319 26.57 17.32 -4.33
CA PRO A 319 26.72 16.89 -5.71
C PRO A 319 25.45 16.24 -6.24
N GLY A 320 25.25 16.25 -7.57
CA GLY A 320 24.04 15.74 -8.21
C GLY A 320 23.76 14.25 -7.96
N ILE A 321 24.80 13.44 -7.70
CA ILE A 321 24.66 12.02 -7.33
C ILE A 321 23.85 11.82 -6.04
N CYS A 322 23.81 12.81 -5.15
CA CYS A 322 23.04 12.75 -3.91
C CYS A 322 21.56 13.12 -4.11
N SER A 323 21.08 13.33 -5.34
CA SER A 323 19.70 13.75 -5.59
C SER A 323 18.71 12.66 -5.20
N CYS A 324 17.67 13.02 -4.45
CA CYS A 324 16.62 12.11 -4.02
C CYS A 324 15.37 12.33 -4.88
N PRO A 325 14.95 11.35 -5.71
CA PRO A 325 13.74 11.45 -6.49
C PRO A 325 12.50 11.27 -5.61
N ASP A 326 11.41 11.92 -6.00
CA ASP A 326 10.10 11.70 -5.39
C ASP A 326 9.61 10.26 -5.61
N PHE A 327 8.69 9.81 -4.75
CA PHE A 327 8.04 8.51 -4.94
C PHE A 327 7.30 8.46 -6.28
N PRO A 328 7.44 7.36 -7.04
CA PRO A 328 6.69 7.17 -8.27
C PRO A 328 5.19 7.06 -7.97
N LEU A 329 4.36 7.55 -8.88
CA LEU A 329 2.92 7.34 -8.79
C LEU A 329 2.62 5.87 -9.11
N PRO A 330 2.00 5.11 -8.19
CA PRO A 330 1.69 3.72 -8.47
C PRO A 330 0.62 3.63 -9.58
N PRO A 331 0.65 2.60 -10.45
CA PRO A 331 -0.35 2.40 -11.49
C PRO A 331 -1.74 2.31 -10.87
N THR A 332 -2.66 3.19 -11.26
CA THR A 332 -4.02 3.18 -10.74
C THR A 332 -4.70 1.85 -11.07
N LYS A 333 -5.34 1.24 -10.06
CA LYS A 333 -6.22 0.07 -10.25
C LYS A 333 -7.11 0.33 -11.48
N PRO A 334 -7.14 -0.57 -12.48
CA PRO A 334 -8.11 -0.46 -13.56
C PRO A 334 -9.50 -0.41 -12.90
N SER A 335 -10.18 0.73 -13.02
CA SER A 335 -11.54 0.86 -12.54
C SER A 335 -12.36 -0.18 -13.28
N THR A 336 -13.01 -1.09 -12.56
CA THR A 336 -14.08 -1.90 -13.15
C THR A 336 -15.09 -0.91 -13.72
N SER A 337 -15.18 -0.84 -15.05
CA SER A 337 -16.05 0.05 -15.81
C SER A 337 -17.43 0.18 -15.14
N PRO A 338 -18.05 1.38 -15.10
CA PRO A 338 -19.38 1.53 -14.54
C PRO A 338 -20.34 0.53 -15.21
N THR A 339 -20.99 -0.31 -14.40
CA THR A 339 -22.10 -1.13 -14.86
C THR A 339 -23.27 -0.22 -15.14
N VAL A 340 -23.69 -0.13 -16.40
CA VAL A 340 -24.92 0.60 -16.77
C VAL A 340 -26.07 -0.40 -16.63
N THR A 341 -26.99 -0.13 -15.70
CA THR A 341 -28.19 -0.94 -15.49
C THR A 341 -29.29 -0.44 -16.40
N THR A 342 -29.81 -1.30 -17.28
CA THR A 342 -30.98 -1.00 -18.11
C THR A 342 -32.10 -1.95 -17.75
N THR A 343 -33.29 -1.41 -17.47
CA THR A 343 -34.49 -2.20 -17.10
C THR A 343 -35.44 -2.26 -18.29
N SER A 344 -35.87 -3.47 -18.67
CA SER A 344 -36.88 -3.71 -19.71
C SER A 344 -38.03 -4.56 -19.15
N TYR A 345 -39.22 -4.43 -19.73
CA TYR A 345 -40.43 -5.12 -19.27
C TYR A 345 -40.87 -6.17 -20.30
N TRP A 346 -40.94 -7.45 -19.90
CA TRP A 346 -41.30 -8.59 -20.77
C TRP A 346 -42.57 -9.31 -20.28
N THR A 347 -43.19 -10.12 -21.15
CA THR A 347 -44.35 -10.99 -20.93
C THR A 347 -44.11 -12.32 -20.16
N ALA A 348 -42.95 -12.52 -19.51
CA ALA A 348 -42.65 -13.75 -18.76
C ALA A 348 -43.19 -13.67 -17.31
N THR A 349 -43.30 -14.80 -16.60
CA THR A 349 -43.85 -14.88 -15.23
C THR A 349 -42.82 -14.69 -14.11
N THR A 350 -41.54 -14.62 -14.45
CA THR A 350 -40.42 -14.52 -13.51
C THR A 350 -39.46 -13.42 -13.91
N THR A 351 -38.93 -12.70 -12.92
CA THR A 351 -37.86 -11.71 -13.14
C THR A 351 -36.60 -12.41 -13.59
N GLY A 352 -36.07 -11.98 -14.74
CA GLY A 352 -34.83 -12.48 -15.32
C GLY A 352 -33.74 -11.42 -15.29
N SER A 353 -32.48 -11.84 -15.19
CA SER A 353 -31.33 -10.96 -15.39
C SER A 353 -30.39 -11.62 -16.38
N THR A 354 -30.01 -10.89 -17.43
CA THR A 354 -29.02 -11.36 -18.40
C THR A 354 -27.87 -10.36 -18.42
N LEU A 355 -26.66 -10.86 -18.17
CA LEU A 355 -25.44 -10.06 -18.30
C LEU A 355 -25.02 -10.09 -19.77
N ILE A 356 -25.00 -8.93 -20.42
CA ILE A 356 -24.56 -8.82 -21.81
C ILE A 356 -23.19 -8.12 -21.82
N THR A 357 -22.16 -8.90 -22.18
CA THR A 357 -20.82 -8.38 -22.43
C THR A 357 -20.74 -7.96 -23.90
N THR A 358 -20.89 -6.67 -24.18
CA THR A 358 -20.76 -6.15 -25.56
C THR A 358 -19.75 -5.03 -25.62
N GLY A 359 -18.72 -5.21 -26.46
CA GLY A 359 -17.89 -4.13 -26.97
C GLY A 359 -16.44 -4.16 -26.51
N THR A 360 -15.53 -3.88 -27.46
CA THR A 360 -14.07 -3.72 -27.29
C THR A 360 -13.66 -2.51 -26.43
N ASP A 361 -14.64 -1.79 -25.87
CA ASP A 361 -14.54 -0.66 -24.95
C ASP A 361 -14.80 -1.04 -23.47
N GLY A 362 -15.17 -2.29 -23.18
CA GLY A 362 -15.13 -2.85 -21.82
C GLY A 362 -16.31 -2.50 -20.90
N THR A 363 -17.39 -1.92 -21.43
CA THR A 363 -18.61 -1.63 -20.64
C THR A 363 -19.49 -2.87 -20.48
N ASN A 364 -19.76 -3.28 -19.24
CA ASN A 364 -20.74 -4.32 -18.92
C ASN A 364 -22.15 -3.70 -18.85
N THR A 365 -23.10 -4.24 -19.62
CA THR A 365 -24.51 -3.84 -19.54
C THR A 365 -25.30 -4.93 -18.81
N LEU A 366 -25.89 -4.58 -17.67
CA LEU A 366 -26.80 -5.47 -16.95
C LEU A 366 -28.23 -5.18 -17.41
N VAL A 367 -28.86 -6.15 -18.08
CA VAL A 367 -30.27 -6.05 -18.48
C VAL A 367 -31.11 -6.80 -17.45
N ILE A 368 -32.01 -6.06 -16.79
CA ILE A 368 -32.98 -6.61 -15.84
C ILE A 368 -34.34 -6.64 -16.51
N GLU A 369 -34.88 -7.84 -16.71
CA GLU A 369 -36.18 -8.07 -17.35
C GLU A 369 -37.24 -8.31 -16.27
N VAL A 370 -38.14 -7.33 -16.10
CA VAL A 370 -39.20 -7.38 -15.09
C VAL A 370 -40.52 -7.79 -15.75
N PRO A 371 -41.23 -8.82 -15.23
CA PRO A 371 -42.58 -9.18 -15.66
C PRO A 371 -43.52 -7.97 -15.62
N LYS A 372 -44.29 -7.77 -16.69
CA LYS A 372 -45.36 -6.76 -16.69
C LYS A 372 -46.40 -7.11 -15.63
N SER A 373 -46.74 -6.16 -14.75
CA SER A 373 -47.85 -6.35 -13.81
C SER A 373 -49.18 -6.51 -14.56
N VAL A 374 -50.09 -7.33 -14.03
CA VAL A 374 -51.42 -7.54 -14.63
C VAL A 374 -52.48 -7.00 -13.70
N THR A 375 -53.40 -6.19 -14.23
CA THR A 375 -54.56 -5.66 -13.51
C THR A 375 -55.82 -6.04 -14.26
N SER A 376 -56.94 -6.25 -13.56
CA SER A 376 -58.22 -6.61 -14.19
C SER A 376 -59.27 -5.54 -13.91
N THR A 377 -60.10 -5.24 -14.90
CA THR A 377 -61.23 -4.31 -14.76
C THR A 377 -62.47 -4.91 -15.40
N THR A 378 -63.58 -4.90 -14.67
CA THR A 378 -64.85 -5.44 -15.14
C THR A 378 -65.76 -4.32 -15.60
N THR A 379 -66.31 -4.42 -16.81
CA THR A 379 -67.24 -3.44 -17.37
C THR A 379 -68.47 -4.13 -17.93
N THR A 380 -69.59 -3.41 -18.07
CA THR A 380 -70.84 -3.97 -18.57
C THR A 380 -71.05 -3.63 -20.05
N TRP A 381 -71.50 -4.61 -20.82
CA TRP A 381 -71.74 -4.49 -22.26
C TRP A 381 -73.11 -5.11 -22.65
N GLY A 382 -73.71 -4.71 -23.78
CA GLY A 382 -75.04 -5.13 -24.27
C GLY A 382 -75.18 -6.49 -25.01
N ASN A 383 -74.21 -7.39 -24.91
CA ASN A 383 -74.19 -8.73 -25.53
C ASN A 383 -74.64 -9.75 -24.48
N SER A 384 -75.08 -10.92 -24.93
CA SER A 384 -75.57 -12.00 -24.06
C SER A 384 -74.45 -12.92 -23.53
N PHE A 385 -73.18 -12.60 -23.75
CA PHE A 385 -72.03 -13.42 -23.36
C PHE A 385 -70.94 -12.57 -22.74
N THR A 386 -70.12 -13.18 -21.89
CA THR A 386 -68.92 -12.55 -21.30
C THR A 386 -67.78 -12.58 -22.30
N SER A 387 -67.04 -11.48 -22.42
CA SER A 387 -65.82 -11.40 -23.22
C SER A 387 -64.63 -10.97 -22.37
N GLU A 388 -63.45 -11.42 -22.74
CA GLU A 388 -62.19 -11.05 -22.09
C GLU A 388 -61.20 -10.59 -23.15
N THR A 389 -60.66 -9.38 -22.98
CA THR A 389 -59.65 -8.83 -23.88
C THR A 389 -58.50 -8.26 -23.06
N THR A 390 -57.27 -8.58 -23.46
CA THR A 390 -56.06 -8.08 -22.79
C THR A 390 -55.49 -6.89 -23.55
N ALA A 391 -55.51 -5.71 -22.92
CA ALA A 391 -54.82 -4.53 -23.41
C ALA A 391 -53.35 -4.56 -22.96
N THR A 392 -52.42 -4.55 -23.92
CA THR A 392 -50.99 -4.61 -23.65
C THR A 392 -50.39 -3.22 -23.49
N GLY A 393 -49.85 -2.93 -22.30
CA GLY A 393 -49.14 -1.68 -22.00
C GLY A 393 -47.62 -1.85 -21.98
N SER A 394 -46.89 -0.74 -21.86
CA SER A 394 -45.43 -0.74 -21.79
C SER A 394 -44.89 -1.36 -20.50
N THR A 395 -45.56 -1.12 -19.35
CA THR A 395 -45.16 -1.61 -18.02
C THR A 395 -46.22 -2.51 -17.36
N THR A 396 -47.49 -2.41 -17.76
CA THR A 396 -48.62 -3.09 -17.13
C THR A 396 -49.60 -3.54 -18.22
N ASN A 397 -50.11 -4.77 -18.12
CA ASN A 397 -51.20 -5.25 -18.96
C ASN A 397 -52.52 -5.13 -18.17
N THR A 398 -53.61 -4.79 -18.88
CA THR A 398 -54.94 -4.70 -18.27
C THR A 398 -55.86 -5.71 -18.94
N VAL A 399 -56.40 -6.64 -18.16
CA VAL A 399 -57.40 -7.61 -18.58
C VAL A 399 -58.78 -6.97 -18.38
N ILE A 400 -59.48 -6.73 -19.48
CA ILE A 400 -60.82 -6.15 -19.47
C ILE A 400 -61.81 -7.30 -19.58
N VAL A 401 -62.65 -7.46 -18.56
CA VAL A 401 -63.71 -8.47 -18.53
C VAL A 401 -65.04 -7.76 -18.74
N GLU A 402 -65.67 -8.02 -19.88
CA GLU A 402 -66.96 -7.43 -20.25
C GLU A 402 -68.08 -8.42 -19.95
N VAL A 403 -68.97 -8.07 -19.02
CA VAL A 403 -70.11 -8.91 -18.61
C VAL A 403 -71.45 -8.32 -19.10
N PRO A 404 -72.47 -9.16 -19.39
CA PRO A 404 -73.79 -8.66 -19.80
C PRO A 404 -74.43 -7.72 -18.77
N SER A 405 -75.20 -6.73 -19.23
CA SER A 405 -75.78 -5.68 -18.37
C SER A 405 -76.79 -6.19 -17.32
N SER A 406 -77.31 -7.41 -17.48
CA SER A 406 -78.26 -8.05 -16.55
C SER A 406 -77.60 -9.04 -15.58
N THR A 407 -76.28 -9.02 -15.43
CA THR A 407 -75.53 -9.97 -14.60
C THR A 407 -75.24 -9.38 -13.21
N HIS A 408 -75.53 -10.13 -12.15
CA HIS A 408 -75.13 -9.76 -10.78
C HIS A 408 -73.74 -10.33 -10.50
N THR A 409 -72.77 -9.47 -10.16
CA THR A 409 -71.37 -9.86 -9.97
C THR A 409 -71.00 -9.82 -8.50
N THR A 410 -70.49 -10.94 -7.96
CA THR A 410 -69.95 -11.01 -6.59
C THR A 410 -68.46 -11.28 -6.70
N THR A 411 -67.63 -10.39 -6.16
CA THR A 411 -66.16 -10.57 -6.10
C THR A 411 -65.78 -11.09 -4.72
N SER A 412 -65.12 -12.25 -4.66
CA SER A 412 -64.48 -12.75 -3.44
C SER A 412 -62.96 -12.76 -3.61
N TYR A 413 -62.25 -12.47 -2.52
CA TYR A 413 -60.79 -12.53 -2.49
C TYR A 413 -60.36 -13.85 -1.87
N TRP A 414 -59.48 -14.57 -2.57
CA TRP A 414 -58.89 -15.83 -2.12
C TRP A 414 -57.72 -15.49 -1.19
N THR A 415 -57.75 -15.91 0.08
CA THR A 415 -56.72 -15.55 1.08
C THR A 415 -55.84 -16.71 1.54
N GLU A 416 -55.97 -17.91 0.96
CA GLU A 416 -55.17 -19.07 1.35
C GLU A 416 -53.97 -19.33 0.40
N THR A 417 -52.93 -20.00 0.91
CA THR A 417 -51.62 -20.17 0.27
C THR A 417 -51.46 -21.46 -0.55
N THR A 418 -52.53 -22.20 -0.86
CA THR A 418 -52.45 -23.46 -1.62
C THR A 418 -53.58 -23.61 -2.62
N THR A 419 -53.29 -24.11 -3.81
CA THR A 419 -54.23 -24.20 -4.94
C THR A 419 -55.40 -25.16 -4.67
N GLY A 420 -56.65 -24.68 -4.77
CA GLY A 420 -57.86 -25.51 -4.66
C GLY A 420 -59.01 -24.97 -5.52
N SER A 421 -59.89 -25.86 -6.00
CA SER A 421 -61.06 -25.52 -6.81
C SER A 421 -62.35 -25.72 -6.01
N THR A 422 -63.20 -24.68 -5.91
CA THR A 422 -64.56 -24.78 -5.36
C THR A 422 -65.58 -24.58 -6.48
N LEU A 423 -66.53 -25.50 -6.61
CA LEU A 423 -67.63 -25.41 -7.57
C LEU A 423 -68.79 -24.64 -6.92
N ILE A 424 -69.11 -23.44 -7.38
CA ILE A 424 -70.28 -22.66 -6.92
C ILE A 424 -71.43 -22.90 -7.90
N THR A 425 -72.47 -23.62 -7.47
CA THR A 425 -73.70 -23.84 -8.24
C THR A 425 -74.80 -22.86 -7.80
N THR A 426 -75.28 -22.03 -8.72
CA THR A 426 -76.41 -21.11 -8.48
C THR A 426 -77.74 -21.83 -8.78
N GLY A 427 -78.40 -22.35 -7.74
CA GLY A 427 -79.75 -22.94 -7.84
C GLY A 427 -80.86 -21.89 -7.74
N ARG A 428 -81.94 -22.07 -8.53
CA ARG A 428 -83.15 -21.22 -8.52
C ARG A 428 -83.77 -21.13 -7.13
N TRP A 429 -84.02 -19.90 -6.67
CA TRP A 429 -84.81 -19.64 -5.48
C TRP A 429 -86.30 -19.95 -5.73
N HIS A 430 -86.90 -20.81 -4.92
CA HIS A 430 -88.35 -20.83 -4.70
C HIS A 430 -88.63 -20.24 -3.32
N GLN A 431 -89.47 -19.21 -3.30
CA GLN A 431 -89.82 -18.43 -2.12
C GLN A 431 -90.73 -19.26 -1.20
N HIS A 432 -90.25 -19.57 0.01
CA HIS A 432 -91.12 -20.02 1.10
C HIS A 432 -91.06 -19.01 2.25
N SER A 433 -92.26 -18.54 2.60
CA SER A 433 -92.66 -17.63 3.68
C SER A 433 -91.77 -17.62 4.93
N CYS A 434 -91.22 -16.46 5.32
CA CYS A 434 -90.78 -16.21 6.70
C CYS A 434 -91.99 -15.62 7.49
N ASP A 435 -92.28 -16.18 8.66
CA ASP A 435 -93.36 -15.73 9.56
C ASP A 435 -92.98 -14.41 10.24
N ARG A 436 -93.96 -13.53 10.50
CA ARG A 436 -93.71 -12.16 10.99
C ARG A 436 -93.11 -12.18 12.42
N GLY A 437 -91.83 -11.83 12.55
CA GLY A 437 -91.30 -11.34 13.84
C GLY A 437 -89.89 -11.73 14.29
N SER A 438 -89.07 -12.44 13.52
CA SER A 438 -87.68 -12.77 13.90
C SER A 438 -86.64 -12.29 12.87
N LYS A 439 -85.45 -11.90 13.36
CA LYS A 439 -84.31 -11.38 12.57
C LYS A 439 -83.33 -12.48 12.10
N GLU A 440 -83.75 -13.74 12.05
CA GLU A 440 -82.90 -14.85 11.60
C GLU A 440 -83.78 -15.86 10.84
N CYS A 441 -83.55 -16.04 9.53
CA CYS A 441 -84.05 -17.21 8.79
C CYS A 441 -82.85 -18.17 8.63
N HIS A 442 -82.89 -19.32 9.32
CA HIS A 442 -81.88 -20.38 9.21
C HIS A 442 -82.09 -21.21 7.93
N LEU A 443 -81.04 -21.39 7.13
CA LEU A 443 -81.02 -22.31 6.00
C LEU A 443 -80.28 -23.59 6.39
N TYR A 444 -81.00 -24.71 6.48
CA TYR A 444 -80.41 -26.04 6.57
C TYR A 444 -80.36 -26.68 5.19
N TYR A 445 -79.20 -27.24 4.83
CA TYR A 445 -79.01 -28.01 3.61
C TYR A 445 -79.18 -29.51 3.92
N HIS A 446 -80.11 -30.18 3.26
CA HIS A 446 -80.17 -31.64 3.22
C HIS A 446 -79.55 -32.13 1.91
N HIS A 447 -78.49 -32.95 2.01
CA HIS A 447 -77.97 -33.71 0.89
C HIS A 447 -78.87 -34.91 0.61
N LEU A 448 -79.29 -35.09 -0.64
CA LEU A 448 -79.78 -36.37 -1.14
C LEU A 448 -79.29 -36.60 -2.58
N GLY A 449 -78.57 -37.70 -2.76
CA GLY A 449 -78.37 -38.44 -4.00
C GLY A 449 -77.27 -37.95 -4.92
#